data_AF-A0AA88EHF6-F1
#
_entry.id   AF-A0AA88EHF6-F1
#
_cell.length_a   1.000
_cell.length_b   1.000
_cell.length_c   1.000
_cell.angle_alpha   90.00
_cell.angle_beta   90.00
_cell.angle_gamma   90.00
#
_symmetry.space_group_name_H-M   'P 1'
#
loop_
_entity.id
_entity.type
_entity.pdbx_description
1 polymer ?
#
loop_
_entity_poly.entity_id
_entity_poly.type
_entity_poly.pdbx_seq_one_letter_code
_entity_poly.pdbx_strand_id
1 'polypeptide(L)'
;MKILISNLTISSAFSPQPLINLISILLITISCLFSYNFVGAVDQYFQNCSISRFCGSQPISFPFYLEDEHNYCGYPGFRLSCNYSNGYRIPILNFYGDEYIVHTIFYENQSLIVSNAAFSHPNNSVCLPPLRSLSIPTDFYLSSKHTNVTLLQKCNSSAVETDNDLLKYKIGCSAENESNLVLALPE
;
A
#
# COMPACT_ATOMS: atom_id res chain seq x y z
N MET A 1 -5.53 10.42 14.11
CA MET A 1 -4.84 10.90 15.33
C MET A 1 -5.41 12.27 15.69
N LYS A 2 -6.27 12.38 16.70
CA LYS A 2 -6.73 13.67 17.24
C LYS A 2 -5.83 14.00 18.43
N ILE A 3 -4.98 15.01 18.29
CA ILE A 3 -4.26 15.57 19.43
C ILE A 3 -5.21 16.59 20.06
N LEU A 4 -5.85 16.20 21.17
CA LEU A 4 -6.46 17.14 22.10
C LEU A 4 -5.38 17.59 23.08
N ILE A 5 -4.88 18.82 22.91
CA ILE A 5 -4.09 19.48 23.95
C ILE A 5 -5.08 20.17 24.89
N SER A 6 -5.58 19.42 25.87
CA SER A 6 -6.24 19.99 27.04
C SER A 6 -5.23 20.02 28.18
N ASN A 7 -4.37 21.03 28.23
CA ASN A 7 -3.63 21.37 29.44
C ASN A 7 -3.17 22.84 29.37
N LEU A 8 -4.05 23.73 29.84
CA LEU A 8 -3.66 25.01 30.40
C LEU A 8 -3.91 24.92 31.90
N THR A 9 -2.88 24.55 32.66
CA THR A 9 -2.90 24.67 34.11
C THR A 9 -2.71 26.14 34.47
N ILE A 10 -3.82 26.84 34.78
CA ILE A 10 -3.77 28.17 35.37
C ILE A 10 -3.69 27.99 36.88
N SER A 11 -2.50 28.18 37.45
CA SER A 11 -2.32 28.31 38.90
C SER A 11 -2.60 29.76 39.30
N SER A 12 -3.79 30.02 39.87
CA SER A 12 -4.05 31.28 40.56
C SER A 12 -4.15 31.04 42.07
N ALA A 13 -3.29 31.73 42.83
CA ALA A 13 -3.35 31.80 44.27
C ALA A 13 -4.55 32.66 44.69
N PHE A 14 -5.52 32.07 45.39
CA PHE A 14 -6.73 32.75 45.86
C PHE A 14 -6.47 33.48 47.18
N SER A 15 -6.59 34.82 47.15
CA SER A 15 -6.76 35.67 48.34
C SER A 15 -8.25 36.03 48.50
N PRO A 16 -8.80 36.09 49.72
CA PRO A 16 -10.24 36.20 49.94
C PRO A 16 -10.71 37.67 49.87
N GLN A 17 -11.23 38.11 48.73
CA GLN A 17 -12.18 39.23 48.64
C GLN A 17 -13.34 38.91 47.66
N PRO A 18 -14.57 39.37 47.96
CA PRO A 18 -15.74 38.52 47.90
C PRO A 18 -16.60 38.77 46.65
N LEU A 19 -17.18 37.70 46.10
CA LEU A 19 -18.31 37.62 45.15
C LEU A 19 -18.21 38.35 43.80
N ILE A 20 -17.73 39.59 43.74
CA ILE A 20 -17.59 40.42 42.53
C ILE A 20 -16.55 39.82 41.58
N ASN A 21 -15.43 39.32 42.13
CA ASN A 21 -14.43 38.58 41.35
C ASN A 21 -15.00 37.27 40.76
N LEU A 22 -15.92 36.60 41.47
CA LEU A 22 -16.52 35.36 41.00
C LEU A 22 -17.47 35.62 39.82
N ILE A 23 -18.27 36.68 39.89
CA ILE A 23 -19.16 37.09 38.80
C ILE A 23 -18.35 37.54 37.58
N SER A 24 -17.25 38.28 37.81
CA SER A 24 -16.35 38.70 36.73
C SER A 24 -15.69 37.50 36.04
N ILE A 25 -15.19 36.51 36.80
CA ILE A 25 -14.64 35.27 36.26
C ILE A 25 -15.71 34.50 35.47
N LEU A 26 -16.93 34.40 36.01
CA LEU A 26 -18.03 33.71 35.33
C LEU A 26 -18.39 34.37 34.00
N LEU A 27 -18.47 35.70 33.96
CA LEU A 27 -18.72 36.46 32.73
C LEU A 27 -17.60 36.29 31.70
N ILE A 28 -16.33 36.26 32.14
CA ILE A 28 -15.18 35.98 31.26
C ILE A 28 -15.26 34.56 30.70
N THR A 29 -15.58 33.55 31.52
CA THR A 29 -15.72 32.17 31.05
C THR A 29 -16.88 32.01 30.07
N ILE A 30 -18.03 32.62 30.33
CA ILE A 30 -19.18 32.61 29.42
C ILE A 30 -18.82 33.33 28.11
N SER A 31 -18.17 34.49 28.18
CA SER A 31 -17.71 35.21 26.98
C SER A 31 -16.70 34.40 26.17
N CYS A 32 -15.75 33.71 26.82
CA CYS A 32 -14.86 32.76 26.16
C CYS A 32 -15.64 31.62 25.51
N LEU A 33 -16.60 30.99 26.21
CA LEU A 33 -17.43 29.91 25.69
C LEU A 33 -18.28 30.33 24.48
N PHE A 34 -18.83 31.55 24.48
CA PHE A 34 -19.53 32.13 23.33
C PHE A 34 -18.59 32.55 22.19
N SER A 35 -17.31 32.78 22.47
CA SER A 35 -16.26 33.07 21.48
C SER A 35 -15.66 31.81 20.85
N TYR A 36 -15.86 30.64 21.47
CA TYR A 36 -15.50 29.33 20.90
C TYR A 36 -16.54 28.91 19.84
N ASN A 37 -16.61 29.65 18.74
CA ASN A 37 -16.91 28.98 17.49
C ASN A 37 -15.67 28.13 17.18
N PHE A 38 -15.78 26.81 17.31
CA PHE A 38 -14.74 25.90 16.86
C PHE A 38 -14.62 26.03 15.33
N VAL A 39 -13.86 27.01 14.87
CA VAL A 39 -13.39 27.08 13.50
C VAL A 39 -12.21 26.13 13.43
N GLY A 40 -12.53 24.84 13.37
CA GLY A 40 -11.55 23.84 12.98
C GLY A 40 -11.18 24.11 11.52
N ALA A 41 -10.10 24.84 11.29
CA ALA A 41 -9.51 24.91 9.96
C ALA A 41 -9.15 23.48 9.56
N VAL A 42 -9.79 22.96 8.51
CA VAL A 42 -9.40 21.67 7.96
C VAL A 42 -7.99 21.86 7.42
N ASP A 43 -7.06 21.09 7.95
CA ASP A 43 -5.67 21.09 7.52
C ASP A 43 -5.60 20.86 6.00
N GLN A 44 -4.83 21.71 5.29
CA GLN A 44 -4.73 21.65 3.83
C GLN A 44 -4.14 20.32 3.35
N TYR A 45 -3.26 19.69 4.12
CA TYR A 45 -2.75 18.35 3.83
C TYR A 45 -3.88 17.32 3.88
N PHE A 46 -4.77 17.41 4.88
CA PHE A 46 -5.93 16.52 4.98
C PHE A 46 -6.90 16.68 3.80
N GLN A 47 -7.16 17.92 3.37
CA GLN A 47 -7.99 18.18 2.18
C GLN A 47 -7.40 17.54 0.93
N ASN A 48 -6.09 17.64 0.73
CA ASN A 48 -5.44 17.11 -0.46
C ASN A 48 -5.49 15.58 -0.52
N CYS A 49 -5.38 14.90 0.63
CA CYS A 49 -5.43 13.43 0.72
C CYS A 49 -6.85 12.86 0.75
N SER A 50 -7.88 13.70 0.93
CA SER A 50 -9.28 13.27 0.93
C SER A 50 -9.84 13.02 -0.47
N ILE A 51 -9.11 13.42 -1.51
CA ILE A 51 -9.52 13.27 -2.90
C ILE A 51 -9.30 11.82 -3.33
N SER A 52 -10.36 11.09 -3.62
CA SER A 52 -10.27 9.72 -4.16
C SER A 52 -9.55 9.73 -5.51
N ARG A 53 -8.48 8.94 -5.62
CA ARG A 53 -7.73 8.76 -6.85
C ARG A 53 -7.94 7.37 -7.42
N PHE A 54 -7.68 7.23 -8.70
CA PHE A 54 -7.83 5.98 -9.41
C PHE A 54 -6.59 5.70 -10.25
N CYS A 55 -6.14 4.45 -10.23
CA CYS A 55 -5.22 3.92 -11.21
C CYS A 55 -5.96 2.86 -12.04
N GLY A 56 -6.34 3.23 -13.27
CA GLY A 56 -7.26 2.41 -14.05
C GLY A 56 -8.63 2.38 -13.37
N SER A 57 -9.14 1.18 -13.08
CA SER A 57 -10.38 0.97 -12.33
C SER A 57 -10.17 0.83 -10.81
N GLN A 58 -8.92 0.79 -10.33
CA GLN A 58 -8.62 0.56 -8.92
C GLN A 58 -8.65 1.89 -8.14
N PRO A 59 -9.56 2.07 -7.16
CA PRO A 59 -9.51 3.20 -6.24
C PRO A 59 -8.27 3.10 -5.34
N ILE A 60 -7.59 4.23 -5.16
CA ILE A 60 -6.40 4.39 -4.32
C ILE A 60 -6.75 5.32 -3.15
N SER A 61 -6.56 4.81 -1.95
CA SER A 61 -6.74 5.52 -0.69
C SER A 61 -5.79 4.96 0.37
N PHE A 62 -5.71 5.65 1.51
CA PHE A 62 -4.89 5.23 2.65
C PHE A 62 -5.12 3.75 2.99
N PRO A 63 -4.06 2.94 3.20
CA PRO A 63 -2.65 3.33 3.35
C PRO A 63 -1.87 3.56 2.06
N PHE A 64 -2.44 3.21 0.89
CA PHE A 64 -1.78 3.34 -0.40
C PHE A 64 -1.83 4.78 -0.92
N TYR A 65 -0.82 5.14 -1.71
CA TYR A 65 -0.73 6.44 -2.37
C TYR A 65 0.02 6.31 -3.69
N LEU A 66 -0.22 7.24 -4.61
CA LEU A 66 0.45 7.24 -5.91
C LEU A 66 1.78 7.99 -5.84
N GLU A 67 2.76 7.57 -6.65
CA GLU A 67 4.07 8.24 -6.72
C GLU A 67 3.99 9.71 -7.15
N ASP A 68 3.02 10.05 -8.00
CA ASP A 68 2.76 11.45 -8.42
C ASP A 68 2.14 12.30 -7.29
N GLU A 69 1.83 11.70 -6.14
CA GLU A 69 1.34 12.39 -4.97
C GLU A 69 2.44 12.70 -3.96
N HIS A 70 2.12 13.63 -3.07
CA HIS A 70 2.98 13.89 -1.95
C HIS A 70 2.96 12.70 -0.99
N ASN A 71 4.15 12.29 -0.53
CA ASN A 71 4.37 11.20 0.40
C ASN A 71 3.59 11.29 1.73
N TYR A 72 3.02 12.46 2.08
CA TYR A 72 2.22 12.64 3.28
C TYR A 72 0.80 12.06 3.19
N CYS A 73 0.33 11.64 2.01
CA CYS A 73 -1.03 11.09 1.85
C CYS A 73 -1.16 9.60 2.08
N GLY A 74 -0.04 8.88 2.24
CA GLY A 74 -0.05 7.44 2.47
C GLY A 74 0.94 7.00 3.53
N TYR A 75 0.95 5.69 3.78
CA TYR A 75 1.86 5.07 4.73
C TYR A 75 3.20 4.75 4.04
N PRO A 76 4.36 5.09 4.65
CA PRO A 76 5.66 4.74 4.08
C PRO A 76 5.76 3.25 3.72
N GLY A 77 6.20 2.93 2.50
CA GLY A 77 6.26 1.55 2.01
C GLY A 77 5.02 1.07 1.25
N PHE A 78 3.92 1.84 1.23
CA PHE A 78 2.70 1.53 0.48
C PHE A 78 2.56 2.37 -0.79
N ARG A 79 3.70 2.83 -1.32
CA ARG A 79 3.74 3.60 -2.57
C ARG A 79 3.35 2.71 -3.75
N LEU A 80 2.47 3.21 -4.59
CA LEU A 80 2.12 2.60 -5.87
C LEU A 80 2.57 3.49 -7.02
N SER A 81 3.16 2.89 -8.04
CA SER A 81 3.33 3.52 -9.36
C SER A 81 2.11 3.18 -10.22
N CYS A 82 1.75 4.05 -11.17
CA CYS A 82 0.58 3.86 -12.03
C CYS A 82 1.00 3.86 -13.50
N ASN A 83 1.44 2.69 -13.97
CA ASN A 83 2.07 2.56 -15.28
C ASN A 83 1.03 2.35 -16.38
N TYR A 84 1.27 2.92 -17.56
CA TYR A 84 0.43 2.69 -18.73
C TYR A 84 0.95 1.47 -19.50
N SER A 85 0.12 0.44 -19.66
CA SER A 85 0.46 -0.76 -20.41
C SER A 85 -0.78 -1.33 -21.11
N ASN A 86 -0.62 -1.84 -22.33
CA ASN A 86 -1.70 -2.48 -23.11
C ASN A 86 -3.00 -1.66 -23.21
N GLY A 87 -2.91 -0.33 -23.21
CA GLY A 87 -4.06 0.57 -23.34
C GLY A 87 -4.78 0.94 -22.04
N TYR A 88 -4.29 0.48 -20.88
CA TYR A 88 -4.87 0.81 -19.57
C TYR A 88 -3.79 1.14 -18.53
N ARG A 89 -4.22 1.76 -17.42
CA ARG A 89 -3.35 2.10 -16.29
C ARG A 89 -3.37 0.97 -15.27
N ILE A 90 -2.19 0.56 -14.82
CA ILE A 90 -1.98 -0.59 -13.93
C ILE A 90 -1.26 -0.12 -12.66
N PRO A 91 -1.82 -0.36 -11.47
CA PRO A 91 -1.13 -0.10 -10.23
C PRO A 91 -0.02 -1.13 -9.99
N ILE A 92 1.20 -0.64 -9.73
CA ILE A 92 2.40 -1.44 -9.49
C ILE A 92 2.90 -1.17 -8.08
N LEU A 93 3.14 -2.22 -7.32
CA LEU A 93 3.78 -2.21 -6.02
C LEU A 93 5.21 -2.73 -6.15
N ASN A 94 6.18 -2.05 -5.54
CA ASN A 94 7.58 -2.46 -5.58
C ASN A 94 8.01 -3.04 -4.24
N PHE A 95 8.49 -4.28 -4.24
CA PHE A 95 9.13 -4.89 -3.07
C PHE A 95 10.58 -5.25 -3.40
N TYR A 96 11.52 -4.65 -2.68
CA TYR A 96 12.95 -4.94 -2.79
C TYR A 96 13.48 -4.94 -4.24
N GLY A 97 12.90 -4.15 -5.14
CA GLY A 97 13.29 -4.08 -6.56
C GLY A 97 12.61 -5.10 -7.47
N ASP A 98 11.58 -5.81 -7.01
CA ASP A 98 10.65 -6.57 -7.86
C ASP A 98 9.34 -5.79 -8.00
N GLU A 99 8.79 -5.81 -9.21
CA GLU A 99 7.50 -5.21 -9.49
C GLU A 99 6.38 -6.22 -9.36
N TYR A 100 5.32 -5.83 -8.66
CA TYR A 100 4.12 -6.62 -8.47
C TYR A 100 2.92 -5.84 -9.01
N ILE A 101 2.21 -6.45 -9.94
CA ILE A 101 0.95 -5.92 -10.46
C ILE A 101 -0.12 -6.10 -9.39
N VAL A 102 -0.76 -5.01 -8.99
CA VAL A 102 -1.89 -5.04 -8.06
C VAL A 102 -3.17 -5.26 -8.87
N HIS A 103 -3.82 -6.39 -8.64
CA HIS A 103 -5.08 -6.73 -9.31
C HIS A 103 -6.28 -6.11 -8.61
N THR A 104 -6.28 -6.19 -7.27
CA THR A 104 -7.39 -5.70 -6.46
C THR A 104 -6.91 -5.36 -5.06
N ILE A 105 -7.38 -4.22 -4.53
CA ILE A 105 -7.21 -3.82 -3.13
C ILE A 105 -8.57 -3.91 -2.43
N PHE A 106 -8.62 -4.68 -1.35
CA PHE A 106 -9.79 -4.83 -0.48
C PHE A 106 -9.58 -4.02 0.79
N TYR A 107 -10.07 -2.78 0.81
CA TYR A 107 -9.92 -1.88 1.96
C TYR A 107 -10.62 -2.40 3.23
N GLU A 108 -11.79 -3.02 3.09
CA GLU A 108 -12.52 -3.60 4.22
C GLU A 108 -11.74 -4.72 4.91
N ASN A 109 -11.05 -5.54 4.12
CA ASN A 109 -10.29 -6.69 4.59
C ASN A 109 -8.81 -6.36 4.82
N GLN A 110 -8.39 -5.12 4.56
CA GLN A 110 -7.00 -4.66 4.59
C GLN A 110 -6.05 -5.61 3.85
N SER A 111 -6.47 -6.07 2.67
CA SER A 111 -5.73 -7.05 1.88
C SER A 111 -5.65 -6.64 0.41
N LEU A 112 -4.70 -7.23 -0.31
CA LEU A 112 -4.55 -7.03 -1.74
C LEU A 112 -4.16 -8.33 -2.45
N ILE A 113 -4.53 -8.41 -3.72
CA ILE A 113 -4.12 -9.49 -4.62
C ILE A 113 -3.08 -8.93 -5.58
N VAL A 114 -1.94 -9.61 -5.66
CA VAL A 114 -0.82 -9.21 -6.53
C VAL A 114 -0.27 -10.39 -7.32
N SER A 115 0.37 -10.10 -8.45
CA SER A 115 1.20 -11.06 -9.18
C SER A 115 2.54 -10.41 -9.55
N ASN A 116 3.63 -11.19 -9.52
CA ASN A 116 4.93 -10.69 -9.97
C ASN A 116 4.84 -10.30 -11.47
N ALA A 117 5.27 -9.07 -11.79
CA ALA A 117 5.16 -8.50 -13.13
C ALA A 117 5.97 -9.27 -14.18
N ALA A 118 6.99 -10.03 -13.78
CA ALA A 118 7.76 -10.89 -14.66
C ALA A 118 6.88 -11.93 -15.39
N PHE A 119 5.75 -12.33 -14.80
CA PHE A 119 4.80 -13.29 -15.39
C PHE A 119 3.68 -12.64 -16.22
N SER A 120 3.69 -11.33 -16.40
CA SER A 120 2.60 -10.59 -17.07
C SER A 120 2.58 -10.70 -18.59
N HIS A 121 3.59 -11.34 -19.19
CA HIS A 121 3.71 -11.52 -20.63
C HIS A 121 3.36 -12.97 -21.01
N PRO A 122 2.09 -13.26 -21.36
CA PRO A 122 1.62 -14.62 -21.67
C PRO A 122 2.06 -15.12 -23.05
N ASN A 123 2.62 -14.26 -23.89
CA ASN A 123 3.18 -14.69 -25.16
C ASN A 123 4.56 -15.31 -24.86
N ASN A 124 4.65 -16.63 -24.98
CA ASN A 124 5.85 -17.48 -24.85
C ASN A 124 7.13 -16.99 -25.58
N SER A 125 7.10 -15.85 -26.27
CA SER A 125 8.26 -15.23 -26.91
C SER A 125 9.18 -14.49 -25.93
N VAL A 126 8.71 -14.12 -24.75
CA VAL A 126 9.55 -13.41 -23.76
C VAL A 126 9.94 -14.36 -22.64
N CYS A 127 11.23 -14.66 -22.54
CA CYS A 127 11.75 -15.49 -21.47
C CYS A 127 11.78 -14.74 -20.13
N LEU A 128 11.61 -15.49 -19.04
CA LEU A 128 11.55 -14.96 -17.69
C LEU A 128 12.94 -14.51 -17.23
N PRO A 129 13.06 -13.30 -16.64
CA PRO A 129 14.30 -12.86 -16.02
C PRO A 129 14.64 -13.75 -14.81
N PRO A 130 15.89 -13.70 -14.30
CA PRO A 130 16.25 -14.39 -13.07
C PRO A 130 15.29 -14.01 -11.93
N LEU A 131 14.55 -15.00 -11.43
CA LEU A 131 13.58 -14.78 -10.36
C LEU A 131 14.25 -15.04 -9.01
N ARG A 132 13.96 -14.16 -8.06
CA ARG A 132 14.43 -14.27 -6.67
C ARG A 132 13.33 -14.83 -5.78
N SER A 133 13.72 -15.38 -4.63
CA SER A 133 12.77 -15.79 -3.61
C SER A 133 11.95 -14.57 -3.15
N LEU A 134 10.64 -14.77 -3.02
CA LEU A 134 9.74 -13.74 -2.53
C LEU A 134 10.17 -13.32 -1.12
N SER A 135 10.54 -12.04 -0.98
CA SER A 135 10.81 -11.42 0.31
C SER A 135 9.73 -10.38 0.59
N ILE A 136 9.06 -10.52 1.72
CA ILE A 136 7.89 -9.72 2.07
C ILE A 136 8.31 -8.68 3.11
N PRO A 137 8.02 -7.39 2.89
CA PRO A 137 8.30 -6.37 3.88
C PRO A 137 7.53 -6.61 5.18
N THR A 138 8.03 -6.08 6.29
CA THR A 138 7.47 -6.30 7.62
C THR A 138 6.02 -5.86 7.78
N ASP A 139 5.56 -4.90 6.99
CA ASP A 139 4.18 -4.38 7.03
C ASP A 139 3.17 -5.25 6.24
N PHE A 140 3.66 -6.29 5.55
CA PHE A 140 2.85 -7.21 4.76
C PHE A 140 3.01 -8.64 5.27
N TYR A 141 1.96 -9.45 5.10
CA TYR A 141 1.98 -10.88 5.40
C TYR A 141 1.22 -11.65 4.32
N LEU A 142 1.62 -12.90 4.07
CA LEU A 142 0.85 -13.78 3.18
C LEU A 142 -0.42 -14.23 3.86
N SER A 143 -1.51 -14.24 3.10
CA SER A 143 -2.77 -14.86 3.51
C SER A 143 -2.54 -16.34 3.82
N SER A 144 -3.14 -16.88 4.87
CA SER A 144 -3.01 -18.31 5.25
C SER A 144 -3.54 -19.30 4.20
N LYS A 145 -4.25 -18.81 3.17
CA LYS A 145 -4.80 -19.62 2.07
C LYS A 145 -3.91 -19.62 0.81
N HIS A 146 -2.62 -19.32 0.94
CA HIS A 146 -1.69 -19.38 -0.19
C HIS A 146 -1.23 -20.81 -0.45
N THR A 147 -0.94 -21.12 -1.72
CA THR A 147 -0.22 -22.33 -2.12
C THR A 147 1.22 -21.92 -2.42
N ASN A 148 2.19 -22.63 -1.86
CA ASN A 148 3.58 -22.42 -2.21
C ASN A 148 3.85 -23.03 -3.58
N VAL A 149 4.66 -22.34 -4.37
CA VAL A 149 5.10 -22.79 -5.68
C VAL A 149 6.61 -22.71 -5.71
N THR A 150 7.24 -23.85 -6.01
CA THR A 150 8.67 -23.92 -6.26
C THR A 150 8.95 -23.68 -7.73
N LEU A 151 9.83 -22.73 -8.01
CA LEU A 151 10.26 -22.42 -9.37
C LEU A 151 11.61 -23.08 -9.64
N LEU A 152 11.62 -24.01 -10.59
CA LEU A 152 12.85 -24.60 -11.10
C LEU A 152 13.31 -23.80 -12.32
N GLN A 153 14.45 -23.15 -12.19
CA GLN A 153 15.09 -22.39 -13.26
C GLN A 153 16.22 -23.22 -13.87
N LYS A 154 16.52 -22.98 -15.16
CA LYS A 154 17.64 -23.62 -15.88
C LYS A 154 17.44 -25.11 -16.15
N CYS A 155 16.19 -25.55 -16.36
CA CYS A 155 15.89 -26.93 -16.74
C CYS A 155 16.23 -27.17 -18.22
N ASN A 156 16.90 -28.27 -18.55
CA ASN A 156 17.22 -28.60 -19.95
C ASN A 156 15.95 -28.99 -20.72
N SER A 157 15.67 -28.32 -21.85
CA SER A 157 14.50 -28.59 -22.68
C SER A 157 14.40 -30.05 -23.13
N SER A 158 15.50 -30.70 -23.52
CA SER A 158 15.48 -32.07 -24.03
C SER A 158 15.04 -33.10 -22.97
N ALA A 159 15.36 -32.85 -21.69
CA ALA A 159 14.96 -33.72 -20.60
C ALA A 159 13.50 -33.53 -20.17
N VAL A 160 12.96 -32.32 -20.35
CA VAL A 160 11.57 -31.99 -20.00
C VAL A 160 10.62 -32.36 -21.14
N GLU A 161 11.00 -32.17 -22.39
CA GLU A 161 10.18 -32.49 -23.56
C GLU A 161 9.94 -34.01 -23.73
N THR A 162 10.78 -34.83 -23.13
CA THR A 162 10.62 -36.29 -23.11
C THR A 162 9.69 -36.77 -21.99
N ASP A 163 9.32 -35.90 -21.04
CA ASP A 163 8.47 -36.20 -19.89
C ASP A 163 7.17 -35.38 -19.92
N ASN A 164 6.09 -36.02 -20.37
CA ASN A 164 4.76 -35.40 -20.43
C ASN A 164 4.24 -34.93 -19.07
N ASP A 165 4.73 -35.51 -17.96
CA ASP A 165 4.35 -35.09 -16.61
C ASP A 165 5.07 -33.83 -16.15
N LEU A 166 6.23 -33.49 -16.72
CA LEU A 166 6.92 -32.23 -16.43
C LEU A 166 6.46 -31.10 -17.34
N LEU A 167 6.02 -31.41 -18.56
CA LEU A 167 5.52 -30.41 -19.51
C LEU A 167 4.31 -29.62 -18.98
N LYS A 168 3.44 -30.23 -18.16
CA LYS A 168 2.29 -29.53 -17.55
C LYS A 168 2.69 -28.42 -16.58
N TYR A 169 3.92 -28.45 -16.06
CA TYR A 169 4.46 -27.45 -15.14
C TYR A 169 5.30 -26.37 -15.85
N LYS A 170 5.45 -26.44 -17.17
CA LYS A 170 6.19 -25.45 -17.95
C LYS A 170 5.46 -24.12 -17.96
N ILE A 171 6.14 -23.08 -17.49
CA ILE A 171 5.63 -21.70 -17.50
C ILE A 171 6.38 -20.77 -18.45
N GLY A 172 7.53 -21.19 -18.98
CA GLY A 172 8.29 -20.39 -19.94
C GLY A 172 9.73 -20.86 -20.15
N CYS A 173 10.56 -19.96 -20.67
CA CYS A 173 12.01 -20.10 -20.85
C CYS A 173 12.78 -19.13 -19.95
N SER A 174 14.08 -19.34 -19.78
CA SER A 174 14.98 -18.46 -19.01
C SER A 174 15.61 -17.40 -19.89
N ALA A 175 15.62 -16.14 -19.45
CA ALA A 175 16.22 -15.03 -20.20
C ALA A 175 17.75 -15.12 -20.31
N GLU A 176 18.42 -15.86 -19.41
CA GLU A 176 19.86 -16.10 -19.52
C GLU A 176 20.20 -17.06 -20.67
N ASN A 177 19.32 -18.02 -20.95
CA ASN A 177 19.47 -18.97 -22.03
C ASN A 177 18.09 -19.51 -22.42
N GLU A 178 17.63 -19.15 -23.61
CA GLU A 178 16.27 -19.47 -24.09
C GLU A 178 16.03 -20.97 -24.25
N SER A 179 17.09 -21.79 -24.37
CA SER A 179 16.98 -23.26 -24.39
C SER A 179 16.66 -23.86 -23.02
N ASN A 180 16.85 -23.08 -21.95
CA ASN A 180 16.50 -23.50 -20.60
C ASN A 180 15.04 -23.17 -20.30
N LEU A 181 14.33 -24.15 -19.76
CA LEU A 181 12.94 -24.03 -19.33
C LEU A 181 12.83 -23.58 -17.88
N VAL A 182 11.68 -22.98 -17.57
CA VAL A 182 11.25 -22.66 -16.21
C VAL A 182 9.99 -23.47 -15.90
N LEU A 183 10.05 -24.22 -14.81
CA LEU A 183 8.94 -25.04 -14.32
C LEU A 183 8.41 -24.47 -13.00
N ALA A 184 7.09 -24.54 -12.80
CA ALA A 184 6.41 -24.16 -11.57
C ALA A 184 5.72 -25.38 -10.95
N LEU A 185 6.28 -25.88 -9.86
CA LEU A 185 5.77 -27.05 -9.14
C LEU A 185 4.99 -26.58 -7.91
N PRO A 186 3.73 -26.99 -7.73
CA PRO A 186 3.03 -26.77 -6.46
C PRO A 186 3.67 -27.61 -5.36
N GLU A 187 3.76 -27.06 -4.15
CA GLU A 187 4.09 -27.83 -2.94
C GLU A 187 2.90 -28.67 -2.44
#